data_AF-A0A2P8C5S8-F1
#
_entry.id   AF-A0A2P8C5S8-F1
#
_cell.length_a   1.000
_cell.length_b   1.000
_cell.length_c   1.000
_cell.angle_alpha   90.00
_cell.angle_beta   90.00
_cell.angle_gamma   90.00
#
_symmetry.space_group_name_H-M   'P 1'
#
loop_
_entity.id
_entity.type
_entity.pdbx_description
1 polymer ?
#
loop_
_entity_poly.entity_id
_entity_poly.type
_entity_poly.pdbx_seq_one_letter_code
_entity_poly.pdbx_strand_id
1 'polypeptide(L)'
;MKQLKFHITNKEDFITKLNEWVNTSISIRDFRANPFQKSDYFGEIKFGNFVIYSTRKSIIGRRVILKITGTLNNDDQLVIKVKRFALWMPLVNNLILVGIGSVLVAGAYYPGIVFIIMAILQLSWTFYIAHKERLKFITRIQKMIEK
;
A
#
# COMPACT_ATOMS: atom_id res chain seq x y z
N MET A 1 8.47 12.14 2.98
CA MET A 1 7.92 10.83 3.39
C MET A 1 8.15 10.66 4.88
N LYS A 2 7.11 10.43 5.70
CA LYS A 2 7.30 10.28 7.16
C LYS A 2 7.85 8.88 7.46
N GLN A 3 9.00 8.83 8.12
CA GLN A 3 9.55 7.60 8.70
C GLN A 3 8.91 7.43 10.08
N LEU A 4 8.47 6.22 10.40
CA LEU A 4 7.98 5.88 11.73
C LEU A 4 9.10 5.16 12.46
N LYS A 5 9.37 5.56 13.70
CA LYS A 5 10.36 4.93 14.56
C LYS A 5 9.63 4.30 15.74
N PHE A 6 9.95 3.04 16.03
CA PHE A 6 9.47 2.32 17.19
C PHE A 6 10.66 1.71 17.93
N HIS A 7 10.59 1.65 19.24
CA HIS A 7 11.54 0.89 20.04
C HIS A 7 10.99 -0.52 20.24
N ILE A 8 11.81 -1.55 20.00
CA ILE A 8 11.42 -2.95 20.14
C ILE A 8 12.16 -3.56 21.33
N THR A 9 11.43 -3.99 22.34
CA THR A 9 12.02 -4.64 23.53
C THR A 9 12.57 -6.04 23.24
N ASN A 10 11.92 -6.81 22.34
CA ASN A 10 12.36 -8.14 21.93
C ASN A 10 12.35 -8.30 20.40
N LYS A 11 13.56 -8.25 19.81
CA LYS A 11 13.75 -8.33 18.35
C LYS A 11 13.30 -9.68 17.76
N GLU A 12 13.57 -10.78 18.45
CA GLU A 12 13.34 -12.14 17.96
C GLU A 12 11.84 -12.45 17.91
N ASP A 13 11.11 -12.09 18.97
CA ASP A 13 9.67 -12.26 19.04
C ASP A 13 8.95 -11.41 17.99
N PHE A 14 9.41 -10.15 17.78
CA PHE A 14 8.89 -9.31 16.71
C PHE A 14 9.08 -9.95 15.32
N ILE A 15 10.29 -10.45 15.02
CA ILE A 15 10.57 -11.09 13.72
C ILE A 15 9.73 -12.35 13.53
N THR A 16 9.52 -13.13 14.59
CA THR A 16 8.70 -14.35 14.55
C THR A 16 7.24 -14.02 14.25
N LYS A 17 6.63 -13.10 15.01
CA LYS A 17 5.26 -12.60 14.78
C LYS A 17 5.10 -11.98 13.38
N LEU A 18 6.15 -11.32 12.88
CA LEU A 18 6.15 -10.73 11.55
C LEU A 18 6.18 -11.82 10.45
N ASN A 19 6.99 -12.85 10.60
CA ASN A 19 7.07 -13.99 9.68
C ASN A 19 5.79 -14.81 9.63
N GLU A 20 5.07 -14.97 10.75
CA GLU A 20 3.77 -15.64 10.77
C GLU A 20 2.69 -14.85 10.03
N TRP A 21 2.78 -13.52 10.08
CA TRP A 21 1.79 -12.64 9.47
C TRP A 21 2.04 -12.35 7.99
N VAL A 22 3.31 -12.32 7.58
CA VAL A 22 3.72 -11.98 6.21
C VAL A 22 4.06 -13.26 5.47
N ASN A 23 3.42 -13.48 4.32
CA ASN A 23 3.83 -14.58 3.47
C ASN A 23 5.18 -14.26 2.78
N THR A 24 6.25 -14.89 3.26
CA THR A 24 7.62 -14.70 2.77
C THR A 24 7.98 -15.55 1.55
N SER A 25 7.12 -16.48 1.16
CA SER A 25 7.34 -17.36 -0.01
C SER A 25 7.06 -16.69 -1.36
N ILE A 26 6.56 -15.45 -1.35
CA ILE A 26 6.07 -14.76 -2.54
C ILE A 26 6.92 -13.51 -2.77
N SER A 27 7.56 -13.45 -3.94
CA SER A 27 8.19 -12.22 -4.40
C SER A 27 7.20 -11.32 -5.14
N ILE A 28 7.55 -10.04 -5.28
CA ILE A 28 6.76 -9.10 -6.10
C ILE A 28 6.68 -9.52 -7.57
N ARG A 29 7.66 -10.27 -8.07
CA ARG A 29 7.66 -10.78 -9.45
C ARG A 29 6.63 -11.89 -9.61
N ASP A 30 6.56 -12.81 -8.65
CA ASP A 30 5.62 -13.93 -8.67
C ASP A 30 4.18 -13.43 -8.50
N PHE A 31 3.97 -12.45 -7.62
CA PHE A 31 2.66 -11.82 -7.45
C PHE A 31 2.17 -11.14 -8.75
N ARG A 32 3.08 -10.50 -9.51
CA ARG A 32 2.72 -9.90 -10.81
C ARG A 32 2.34 -10.95 -11.85
N ALA A 33 2.98 -12.12 -11.82
CA ALA A 33 2.64 -13.23 -12.70
C ALA A 33 1.33 -13.93 -12.29
N ASN A 34 1.02 -13.98 -10.99
CA ASN A 34 -0.19 -14.60 -10.45
C ASN A 34 -0.86 -13.72 -9.36
N PRO A 35 -1.68 -12.73 -9.75
CA PRO A 35 -2.32 -11.80 -8.83
C PRO A 35 -3.50 -12.39 -8.03
N PHE A 36 -3.78 -13.70 -8.17
CA PHE A 36 -4.88 -14.38 -7.46
C PHE A 36 -4.49 -14.90 -6.06
N GLN A 37 -3.26 -14.67 -5.63
CA GLN A 37 -2.77 -15.14 -4.34
C GLN A 37 -3.59 -14.59 -3.16
N LYS A 38 -3.81 -15.44 -2.15
CA LYS A 38 -4.74 -15.14 -1.06
C LYS A 38 -4.18 -14.27 0.07
N SER A 39 -2.90 -13.90 0.03
CA SER A 39 -2.25 -13.19 1.15
C SER A 39 -2.53 -11.69 1.13
N ASP A 40 -2.91 -11.13 2.29
CA ASP A 40 -3.04 -9.68 2.50
C ASP A 40 -1.67 -8.98 2.59
N TYR A 41 -0.63 -9.70 3.02
CA TYR A 41 0.73 -9.20 3.14
C TYR A 41 1.72 -10.24 2.63
N PHE A 42 2.65 -9.82 1.77
CA PHE A 42 3.71 -10.69 1.27
C PHE A 42 5.02 -9.92 1.14
N GLY A 43 6.16 -10.60 1.09
CA GLY A 43 7.42 -9.91 0.88
C GLY A 43 8.64 -10.72 1.30
N GLU A 44 9.72 -10.01 1.62
CA GLU A 44 10.99 -10.63 2.01
C GLU A 44 11.46 -10.03 3.34
N ILE A 45 11.98 -10.89 4.22
CA ILE A 45 12.57 -10.53 5.50
C ILE A 45 14.00 -11.09 5.50
N LYS A 46 15.01 -10.23 5.62
CA LYS A 46 16.44 -10.58 5.59
C LYS A 46 17.17 -9.80 6.69
N PHE A 47 17.67 -10.50 7.71
CA PHE A 47 18.61 -10.01 8.73
C PHE A 47 18.40 -8.54 9.13
N GLY A 48 17.31 -8.26 9.85
CA GLY A 48 16.98 -6.92 10.33
C GLY A 48 16.35 -5.98 9.28
N ASN A 49 16.31 -6.35 8.01
CA ASN A 49 15.63 -5.58 6.97
C ASN A 49 14.42 -6.35 6.44
N PHE A 50 13.33 -5.66 6.14
CA PHE A 50 12.18 -6.27 5.50
C PHE A 50 11.53 -5.37 4.48
N VAL A 51 11.02 -5.99 3.42
CA VAL A 51 10.20 -5.34 2.39
C VAL A 51 8.89 -6.09 2.29
N ILE A 52 7.82 -5.46 2.74
CA ILE A 52 6.48 -6.04 2.78
C ILE A 52 5.58 -5.26 1.82
N TYR A 53 4.76 -5.98 1.07
CA TYR A 53 3.75 -5.46 0.18
C TYR A 53 2.37 -5.76 0.76
N SER A 54 1.55 -4.72 0.90
CA SER A 54 0.15 -4.88 1.27
C SER A 54 -0.70 -5.04 0.03
N THR A 55 -1.53 -6.07 0.00
CA THR A 55 -2.51 -6.30 -1.05
C THR A 55 -3.92 -6.05 -0.56
N ARG A 56 -4.80 -5.74 -1.50
CA ARG A 56 -6.23 -5.71 -1.24
C ARG A 56 -7.00 -6.26 -2.42
N LYS A 57 -8.06 -7.00 -2.10
CA LYS A 57 -9.02 -7.48 -3.09
C LYS A 57 -9.73 -6.28 -3.72
N SER A 58 -9.68 -6.19 -5.04
CA SER A 58 -10.49 -5.33 -5.88
C SER A 58 -11.42 -6.21 -6.73
N ILE A 59 -12.27 -5.56 -7.53
CA ILE A 59 -13.22 -6.23 -8.43
C ILE A 59 -12.46 -7.05 -9.49
N ILE A 60 -11.34 -6.51 -9.99
CA ILE A 60 -10.52 -7.10 -11.06
C ILE A 60 -9.38 -7.98 -10.49
N GLY A 61 -9.49 -8.41 -9.22
CA GLY A 61 -8.46 -9.21 -8.54
C GLY A 61 -7.72 -8.45 -7.44
N ARG A 62 -6.65 -9.04 -6.90
CA ARG A 62 -5.86 -8.43 -5.83
C ARG A 62 -4.82 -7.47 -6.40
N ARG A 63 -4.71 -6.30 -5.80
CA ARG A 63 -3.73 -5.27 -6.17
C ARG A 63 -2.84 -4.91 -4.99
N VAL A 64 -1.58 -4.61 -5.28
CA VAL A 64 -0.64 -4.06 -4.29
C VAL A 64 -0.96 -2.58 -4.09
N ILE A 65 -1.13 -2.18 -2.83
CA ILE A 65 -1.48 -0.79 -2.46
C ILE A 65 -0.29 -0.09 -1.81
N LEU A 66 0.44 -0.80 -0.95
CA LEU A 66 1.54 -0.23 -0.19
C LEU A 66 2.80 -1.09 -0.35
N LYS A 67 3.94 -0.41 -0.39
CA LYS A 67 5.26 -0.99 -0.17
C LYS A 67 5.76 -0.46 1.18
N ILE A 68 5.91 -1.36 2.13
CA ILE A 68 6.50 -1.10 3.43
C ILE A 68 7.95 -1.57 3.39
N THR A 69 8.86 -0.74 3.88
CA THR A 69 10.26 -1.11 4.09
C THR A 69 10.59 -0.85 5.56
N GLY A 70 11.02 -1.89 6.26
CA GLY A 70 11.47 -1.81 7.64
C GLY A 70 12.96 -2.08 7.74
N THR A 71 13.63 -1.36 8.62
CA THR A 71 15.04 -1.59 8.99
C THR A 71 15.14 -1.56 10.51
N LEU A 72 15.70 -2.62 11.07
CA LEU A 72 15.94 -2.83 12.49
C LEU A 72 17.40 -2.48 12.76
N ASN A 73 17.63 -1.40 13.50
CA ASN A 73 18.98 -0.98 13.88
C ASN A 73 19.46 -1.74 15.12
N ASN A 74 20.78 -1.70 15.35
CA ASN A 74 21.39 -2.33 16.51
C ASN A 74 20.83 -1.80 17.83
N ASP A 75 20.43 -0.52 17.88
CA ASP A 75 19.86 0.17 19.06
C ASP A 75 18.38 -0.17 19.34
N ASP A 76 17.91 -1.35 18.95
CA ASP A 76 16.52 -1.78 19.16
C ASP A 76 15.48 -0.85 18.52
N GLN A 77 15.88 -0.10 17.50
CA GLN A 77 15.01 0.83 16.78
C GLN A 77 14.54 0.23 15.47
N LEU A 78 13.22 0.11 15.33
CA LEU A 78 12.56 -0.21 14.07
C LEU A 78 12.20 1.07 13.33
N VAL A 79 12.78 1.24 12.15
CA VAL A 79 12.44 2.34 11.23
C VAL A 79 11.58 1.79 10.10
N ILE A 80 10.34 2.28 10.01
CA ILE A 80 9.39 1.87 8.98
C ILE A 80 9.14 3.01 8.00
N LYS A 81 9.31 2.70 6.72
CA LYS A 81 8.98 3.55 5.58
C LYS A 81 7.80 2.95 4.84
N VAL A 82 6.64 3.60 4.91
CA VAL A 82 5.46 3.21 4.14
C VAL A 82 5.37 4.07 2.88
N LYS A 83 5.48 3.44 1.72
CA LYS A 83 5.30 4.05 0.40
C LYS A 83 4.02 3.51 -0.23
N ARG A 84 3.30 4.35 -0.96
CA ARG A 84 2.18 3.89 -1.78
C ARG A 84 2.75 3.28 -3.07
N PHE A 85 2.29 2.09 -3.42
CA PHE A 85 2.77 1.37 -4.59
C PHE A 85 2.00 1.82 -5.84
N ALA A 86 2.71 2.00 -6.95
CA ALA A 86 2.12 2.31 -8.27
C ALA A 86 1.14 3.50 -8.31
N LEU A 87 1.40 4.58 -7.54
CA LEU A 87 0.52 5.76 -7.48
C LEU A 87 0.42 6.52 -8.82
N TRP A 88 1.38 6.30 -9.72
CA TRP A 88 1.39 6.87 -11.05
C TRP A 88 0.21 6.42 -11.93
N MET A 89 -0.18 5.14 -11.88
CA MET A 89 -1.31 4.64 -12.69
C MET A 89 -2.64 5.35 -12.37
N PRO A 90 -3.10 5.44 -11.11
CA PRO A 90 -4.33 6.15 -10.79
C PRO A 90 -4.21 7.66 -11.04
N LEU A 91 -3.02 8.26 -10.99
CA LEU A 91 -2.83 9.67 -11.38
C LEU A 91 -3.02 9.86 -12.88
N VAL A 92 -2.37 9.03 -13.70
CA VAL A 92 -2.49 9.09 -15.17
C VAL A 92 -3.94 8.84 -15.60
N ASN A 93 -4.61 7.84 -15.05
CA ASN A 93 -6.02 7.58 -15.38
C ASN A 93 -6.91 8.77 -15.02
N ASN A 94 -6.69 9.41 -13.86
CA ASN A 94 -7.46 10.60 -13.50
C ASN A 94 -7.14 11.80 -14.40
N LEU A 95 -5.88 12.00 -14.80
CA LEU A 95 -5.53 13.06 -15.74
C LEU A 95 -6.21 12.86 -17.10
N ILE A 96 -6.30 11.63 -17.58
CA ILE A 96 -7.02 11.30 -18.82
C ILE A 96 -8.52 11.61 -18.66
N LEU A 97 -9.15 11.20 -17.56
CA LEU A 97 -10.57 11.47 -17.30
C LEU A 97 -10.86 12.96 -17.19
N VAL A 98 -9.99 13.73 -16.52
CA VAL A 98 -10.11 15.20 -16.45
C VAL A 98 -9.92 15.82 -17.83
N GLY A 99 -8.92 15.39 -18.59
CA GLY A 99 -8.68 15.90 -19.95
C GLY A 99 -9.86 15.65 -20.89
N ILE A 100 -10.39 14.42 -20.92
CA ILE A 100 -11.59 14.06 -21.68
C ILE A 100 -12.79 14.88 -21.18
N GLY A 101 -12.97 14.97 -19.86
CA GLY A 101 -14.03 15.76 -19.25
C GLY A 101 -13.99 17.22 -19.66
N SER A 102 -12.81 17.86 -19.62
CA SER A 102 -12.62 19.25 -20.01
C SER A 102 -12.94 19.49 -21.49
N VAL A 103 -12.52 18.60 -22.39
CA VAL A 103 -12.88 18.69 -23.82
C VAL A 103 -14.39 18.54 -24.01
N LEU A 104 -15.02 17.59 -23.30
CA LEU A 104 -16.45 17.37 -23.38
C LEU A 104 -17.25 18.54 -22.81
N VAL A 105 -16.78 19.25 -21.78
CA VAL A 105 -17.48 20.43 -21.25
C VAL A 105 -17.72 21.49 -22.34
N ALA A 106 -16.81 21.62 -23.31
CA ALA A 106 -16.93 22.59 -24.40
C ALA A 106 -18.04 22.25 -25.42
N GLY A 107 -18.38 20.97 -25.60
CA GLY A 107 -19.40 20.53 -26.58
C GLY A 107 -20.67 19.91 -25.97
N ALA A 108 -20.54 19.30 -24.80
CA ALA A 108 -21.59 18.62 -24.04
C ALA A 108 -21.31 18.78 -22.54
N TYR A 109 -21.79 19.89 -21.98
CA TYR A 109 -21.55 20.33 -20.60
C TYR A 109 -21.80 19.24 -19.54
N TYR A 110 -22.98 18.60 -19.60
CA TYR A 110 -23.39 17.57 -18.63
C TYR A 110 -22.44 16.37 -18.56
N PRO A 111 -22.18 15.63 -19.66
CA PRO A 111 -21.27 14.48 -19.60
C PRO A 111 -19.85 14.90 -19.21
N GLY A 112 -19.37 16.05 -19.67
CA GLY A 112 -18.04 16.56 -19.29
C GLY A 112 -17.87 16.72 -17.77
N ILE A 113 -18.86 17.32 -17.10
CA ILE A 113 -18.87 17.45 -15.64
C ILE A 113 -18.93 16.10 -14.93
N VAL A 114 -19.72 15.14 -15.44
CA VAL A 114 -19.80 13.80 -14.86
C VAL A 114 -18.43 13.12 -14.86
N PHE A 115 -17.67 13.23 -15.96
CA PHE A 115 -16.30 12.69 -16.03
C PHE A 115 -15.35 13.33 -15.01
N ILE A 116 -15.42 14.66 -14.84
CA ILE A 116 -14.59 15.38 -13.86
C ILE A 116 -14.94 14.95 -12.42
N ILE A 117 -16.24 14.85 -12.10
CA ILE A 117 -16.70 14.37 -10.79
C ILE A 117 -16.23 12.94 -10.54
N MET A 118 -16.36 12.05 -11.52
CA MET A 118 -15.88 10.67 -11.42
C MET A 118 -14.37 10.61 -11.16
N ALA A 119 -13.57 11.46 -11.81
CA ALA A 119 -12.13 11.54 -11.57
C ALA A 119 -11.83 11.96 -10.11
N ILE A 120 -12.52 12.99 -9.59
CA ILE A 120 -12.35 13.44 -8.20
C ILE A 120 -12.72 12.33 -7.21
N LEU A 121 -13.84 11.64 -7.44
CA LEU A 121 -14.28 10.52 -6.60
C LEU A 121 -13.28 9.36 -6.62
N GLN A 122 -12.79 8.99 -7.80
CA GLN A 122 -11.81 7.91 -7.97
C GLN A 122 -10.48 8.23 -7.26
N LEU A 123 -10.02 9.48 -7.37
CA LEU A 123 -8.80 9.94 -6.71
C LEU A 123 -8.99 9.94 -5.18
N SER A 124 -10.07 10.53 -4.70
CA SER A 124 -10.42 10.57 -3.27
C SER A 124 -10.50 9.16 -2.66
N TRP A 125 -11.19 8.24 -3.35
CA TRP A 125 -11.30 6.84 -2.93
C TRP A 125 -9.94 6.14 -2.87
N THR A 126 -9.08 6.37 -3.87
CA THR A 126 -7.72 5.79 -3.90
C THR A 126 -6.88 6.29 -2.71
N PHE A 127 -6.96 7.58 -2.39
CA PHE A 127 -6.26 8.16 -1.25
C PHE A 127 -6.80 7.62 0.08
N TYR A 128 -8.13 7.54 0.23
CA TYR A 128 -8.78 6.99 1.42
C TYR A 128 -8.37 5.54 1.66
N ILE A 129 -8.43 4.70 0.63
CA ILE A 129 -8.00 3.30 0.70
C ILE A 129 -6.54 3.19 1.14
N ALA A 130 -5.64 3.95 0.51
CA ALA A 130 -4.22 3.90 0.85
C ALA A 130 -3.94 4.36 2.28
N HIS A 131 -4.71 5.34 2.78
CA HIS A 131 -4.62 5.79 4.17
C HIS A 131 -5.12 4.72 5.15
N LYS A 132 -6.28 4.10 4.86
CA LYS A 132 -6.86 3.04 5.69
C LYS A 132 -5.94 1.82 5.81
N GLU A 133 -5.36 1.34 4.71
CA GLU A 133 -4.41 0.22 4.77
C GLU A 133 -3.13 0.58 5.53
N ARG A 134 -2.67 1.83 5.40
CA ARG A 134 -1.50 2.31 6.15
C ARG A 134 -1.78 2.29 7.66
N LEU A 135 -2.93 2.79 8.08
CA LEU A 135 -3.33 2.75 9.50
C LEU A 135 -3.44 1.32 10.01
N LYS A 136 -4.12 0.44 9.26
CA LYS A 136 -4.25 -0.99 9.61
C LYS A 136 -2.88 -1.66 9.81
N PHE A 137 -1.93 -1.38 8.93
CA PHE A 137 -0.57 -1.90 9.05
C PHE A 137 0.14 -1.34 10.30
N ILE A 138 0.13 -0.02 10.50
CA ILE A 138 0.81 0.63 11.64
C ILE A 138 0.25 0.15 12.98
N THR A 139 -1.08 0.14 13.13
CA THR A 139 -1.73 -0.33 14.36
C THR A 139 -1.37 -1.78 14.67
N ARG A 140 -1.22 -2.62 13.64
CA ARG A 140 -0.84 -4.02 13.84
C ARG A 140 0.62 -4.16 14.28
N ILE A 141 1.52 -3.37 13.70
CA ILE A 141 2.92 -3.33 14.16
C ILE A 141 3.02 -2.83 15.60
N GLN A 142 2.30 -1.76 15.96
CA GLN A 142 2.28 -1.28 17.35
C GLN A 142 1.84 -2.37 18.32
N LYS A 143 0.78 -3.11 17.99
CA LYS A 143 0.32 -4.27 18.79
C LYS A 143 1.32 -5.41 18.88
N MET A 144 2.22 -5.58 17.91
CA MET A 144 3.29 -6.58 17.96
C MET A 144 4.45 -6.15 18.86
N ILE A 145 4.60 -4.85 19.10
CA ILE A 145 5.69 -4.26 19.88
C ILE A 145 5.28 -4.09 21.36
N GLU A 146 4.02 -3.76 21.62
CA GLU A 146 3.48 -3.55 22.99
C GLU A 146 3.20 -4.87 23.76
N LYS A 147 3.31 -6.03 23.10
CA LYS A 147 3.08 -7.36 23.67
C LYS A 147 4.35 -8.18 23.66
#